data_AF-A0A956TPI6-F1
#
_entry.id   AF-A0A956TPI6-F1
#
_cell.length_a   1.000
_cell.length_b   1.000
_cell.length_c   1.000
_cell.angle_alpha   90.00
_cell.angle_beta   90.00
_cell.angle_gamma   90.00
#
_symmetry.space_group_name_H-M   'P 1'
#
loop_
_entity.id
_entity.type
_entity.pdbx_description
1 polymer ?
#
loop_
_entity_poly.entity_id
_entity_poly.type
_entity_poly.pdbx_seq_one_letter_code
_entity_poly.pdbx_strand_id
1 'polypeptide(L)'
;MKDIHWIFVFASILITPFLPALLKARCPGCSKRKLQSLDTFKVESDAEASGFTYTALYRCGNCGEYFKKVKSGAMEGSSQEEHDHLKASTVN
;
A
#
# COMPACT_ATOMS: atom_id res chain seq x y z
N MET A 1 20.84 -16.06 -36.13
CA MET A 1 19.95 -15.16 -35.33
C MET A 1 18.82 -15.95 -34.64
N LYS A 2 19.14 -17.04 -33.91
CA LYS A 2 18.16 -17.74 -33.06
C LYS A 2 18.55 -17.62 -31.60
N ASP A 3 19.83 -17.68 -31.25
CA ASP A 3 20.29 -17.70 -29.85
C ASP A 3 19.90 -16.49 -28.98
N ILE A 4 19.67 -15.33 -29.59
CA ILE A 4 19.22 -14.12 -28.89
C ILE A 4 17.88 -14.34 -28.16
N HIS A 5 16.94 -15.11 -28.70
CA HIS A 5 15.66 -15.35 -28.02
C HIS A 5 15.83 -16.13 -26.71
N TRP A 6 16.83 -17.03 -26.65
CA TRP A 6 17.07 -17.85 -25.46
C TRP A 6 17.66 -16.97 -24.36
N ILE A 7 18.54 -16.03 -24.71
CA ILE A 7 19.08 -15.05 -23.77
C ILE A 7 17.95 -14.22 -23.14
N PHE A 8 16.99 -13.74 -23.92
CA PHE A 8 15.84 -12.99 -23.38
C PHE A 8 14.92 -13.84 -22.49
N VAL A 9 14.69 -15.11 -22.85
CA VAL A 9 13.89 -16.05 -22.05
C VAL A 9 14.59 -16.38 -20.72
N PHE A 10 15.90 -16.63 -20.74
CA PHE A 10 16.66 -16.87 -19.50
C PHE A 10 16.72 -15.61 -18.62
N ALA A 11 16.92 -14.44 -19.23
CA ALA A 11 16.93 -13.18 -18.49
C ALA A 11 15.57 -12.89 -17.81
N SER A 12 14.45 -13.14 -18.49
CA SER A 12 13.12 -12.91 -17.90
C SER A 12 12.86 -13.85 -16.72
N ILE A 13 13.22 -15.14 -16.83
CA ILE A 13 13.09 -16.12 -15.73
C ILE A 13 13.92 -15.69 -14.52
N LEU A 14 15.14 -15.17 -14.73
CA LEU A 14 16.01 -14.69 -13.65
C LEU A 14 15.50 -13.41 -12.97
N ILE A 15 14.82 -12.52 -13.71
CA ILE A 15 14.33 -11.24 -13.16
C ILE A 15 12.93 -11.38 -12.53
N THR A 16 12.13 -12.35 -12.97
CA THR A 16 10.77 -12.65 -12.47
C THR A 16 10.68 -12.76 -10.93
N PRO A 17 11.58 -13.46 -10.20
CA PRO A 17 11.51 -13.53 -8.73
C PRO A 17 11.78 -12.17 -8.05
N PHE A 18 12.41 -11.22 -8.73
CA PHE A 18 12.71 -9.88 -8.19
C PHE A 18 11.62 -8.84 -8.50
N LEU A 19 10.74 -9.08 -9.49
CA LEU A 19 9.60 -8.23 -9.79
C LEU A 19 8.71 -7.88 -8.57
N PRO A 20 8.31 -8.84 -7.70
CA PRO A 20 7.46 -8.50 -6.56
C PRO A 20 8.14 -7.52 -5.57
N ALA A 21 9.48 -7.55 -5.47
CA ALA A 21 10.23 -6.58 -4.69
C ALA A 21 10.32 -5.20 -5.35
N LEU A 22 10.15 -5.11 -6.67
CA LEU A 22 10.12 -3.85 -7.40
C LEU A 22 8.73 -3.17 -7.35
N LEU A 23 7.68 -3.98 -7.37
CA LEU A 23 6.28 -3.52 -7.41
C LEU A 23 5.70 -3.14 -6.04
N LYS A 24 6.37 -3.50 -4.93
CA LYS A 24 5.95 -3.05 -3.60
C LYS A 24 6.02 -1.52 -3.51
N ALA A 25 4.94 -0.93 -3.03
CA ALA A 25 4.83 0.50 -2.79
C ALA A 25 6.00 0.99 -1.91
N ARG A 26 6.61 2.11 -2.31
CA ARG A 26 7.62 2.78 -1.49
C ARG A 26 6.93 3.57 -0.38
N CYS A 27 7.53 3.56 0.79
CA CYS A 27 7.13 4.44 1.89
C CYS A 27 7.37 5.91 1.49
N PRO A 28 6.38 6.81 1.60
CA PRO A 28 6.55 8.24 1.29
C PRO A 28 7.65 8.92 2.12
N GLY A 29 7.80 8.58 3.40
CA GLY A 29 8.77 9.26 4.28
C GLY A 29 10.21 8.75 4.14
N CYS A 30 10.44 7.44 4.01
CA CYS A 30 11.80 6.88 3.93
C CYS A 30 12.19 6.26 2.59
N SER A 31 11.29 6.26 1.59
CA SER A 31 11.48 5.66 0.25
C SER A 31 11.82 4.16 0.22
N LYS A 32 11.81 3.47 1.37
CA LYS A 32 12.03 2.02 1.46
C LYS A 32 10.75 1.26 1.14
N ARG A 33 10.90 0.08 0.52
CA ARG A 33 9.78 -0.84 0.19
C ARG A 33 9.45 -1.79 1.34
N LYS A 34 9.28 -1.23 2.54
CA LYS A 34 8.85 -1.95 3.75
C LYS A 34 7.48 -1.48 4.23
N LEU A 35 6.60 -1.08 3.31
CA LEU A 35 5.25 -0.65 3.66
C LEU A 35 4.38 -1.91 3.90
N GLN A 36 3.83 -2.02 5.10
CA GLN A 36 2.93 -3.10 5.51
C GLN A 36 1.50 -2.57 5.57
N SER A 37 0.57 -3.31 4.99
CA SER A 37 -0.87 -3.05 5.16
C SER A 37 -1.26 -3.51 6.55
N LEU A 38 -1.89 -2.63 7.32
CA LEU A 38 -2.43 -2.95 8.65
C LEU A 38 -3.85 -3.47 8.49
N ASP A 39 -4.81 -2.54 8.35
CA ASP A 39 -6.23 -2.82 8.28
C ASP A 39 -6.90 -1.92 7.23
N THR A 40 -8.06 -2.35 6.73
CA THR A 40 -8.92 -1.53 5.85
C THR A 40 -10.26 -1.36 6.50
N PHE A 41 -10.63 -0.12 6.77
CA PHE A 41 -11.85 0.25 7.48
C PHE A 41 -12.87 0.85 6.53
N LYS A 42 -14.14 0.54 6.77
CA LYS A 42 -15.28 1.15 6.09
C LYS A 42 -15.80 2.27 6.99
N VAL A 43 -15.50 3.50 6.62
CA VAL A 43 -15.85 4.71 7.38
C VAL A 43 -17.05 5.36 6.71
N GLU A 44 -18.06 5.73 7.49
CA GLU A 44 -19.18 6.52 6.97
C GLU A 44 -18.69 7.92 6.63
N SER A 45 -18.87 8.38 5.39
CA SER A 45 -18.38 9.69 4.96
C SER A 45 -19.53 10.68 4.80
N ASP A 46 -19.44 11.79 5.53
CA ASP A 46 -20.41 12.90 5.48
C ASP A 46 -20.45 13.61 4.11
N ALA A 47 -19.45 13.38 3.26
CA ALA A 47 -19.26 14.08 1.99
C ALA A 47 -19.99 13.42 0.78
N GLU A 48 -20.42 12.17 0.88
CA GLU A 48 -21.16 11.48 -0.19
C GLU A 48 -22.56 11.12 0.29
N ALA A 49 -23.59 11.61 -0.42
CA ALA A 49 -25.02 11.46 -0.10
C ALA A 49 -25.52 10.00 0.02
N SER A 50 -24.65 9.01 -0.21
CA SER A 50 -24.90 7.57 -0.12
C SER A 50 -23.55 6.81 -0.05
N GLY A 51 -22.60 7.18 0.81
CA GLY A 51 -21.22 6.72 0.60
C GLY A 51 -20.51 6.30 1.87
N PHE A 52 -20.30 4.99 2.04
CA PHE A 52 -19.21 4.54 2.87
C PHE A 52 -17.89 4.71 2.10
N THR A 53 -16.87 5.18 2.79
CA THR A 53 -15.52 5.36 2.27
C THR A 53 -14.58 4.31 2.86
N TYR A 54 -13.87 3.59 2.01
CA TYR A 54 -12.86 2.62 2.45
C TYR A 54 -11.53 3.32 2.69
N THR A 55 -11.01 3.23 3.91
CA THR A 55 -9.71 3.77 4.30
C THR A 55 -8.78 2.62 4.65
N ALA A 56 -7.74 2.43 3.85
CA ALA A 56 -6.69 1.46 4.11
C ALA A 56 -5.55 2.13 4.89
N LEU A 57 -5.12 1.51 5.98
CA LEU A 57 -4.01 1.97 6.80
C LEU A 57 -2.76 1.14 6.54
N TYR A 58 -1.62 1.81 6.55
CA TYR A 58 -0.32 1.24 6.31
C TYR A 58 0.67 1.70 7.36
N ARG A 59 1.64 0.86 7.68
CA ARG A 59 2.79 1.21 8.53
C ARG A 59 4.08 0.83 7.83
N CYS A 60 5.06 1.72 7.87
CA CYS A 60 6.38 1.39 7.37
C CYS A 60 7.18 0.61 8.42
N GLY A 61 7.57 -0.62 8.11
CA GLY A 61 8.48 -1.42 8.94
C GLY A 61 9.94 -0.94 8.95
N ASN A 62 10.24 0.23 8.38
CA ASN A 62 11.59 0.85 8.43
C ASN A 62 11.63 2.11 9.28
N CYS A 63 10.83 3.13 8.94
CA CYS A 63 10.75 4.39 9.69
C CYS A 63 9.69 4.38 10.80
N GLY A 64 8.78 3.40 10.81
CA GLY A 64 7.70 3.31 11.79
C GLY A 64 6.50 4.23 11.51
N GLU A 65 6.58 5.09 10.49
CA GLU A 65 5.52 6.03 10.14
C GLU A 65 4.24 5.31 9.67
N TYR A 66 3.12 5.97 9.95
CA TYR A 66 1.77 5.54 9.59
C TYR A 66 1.28 6.33 8.39
N PHE A 67 0.60 5.65 7.49
CA PHE A 67 0.01 6.22 6.29
C PHE A 67 -1.41 5.73 6.14
N LYS A 68 -2.26 6.58 5.59
CA LYS A 68 -3.63 6.24 5.21
C LYS A 68 -3.81 6.40 3.72
N LYS A 69 -4.69 5.58 3.15
CA LYS A 69 -5.11 5.69 1.77
C LYS A 69 -6.62 5.59 1.73
N VAL A 70 -7.24 6.68 1.30
CA VAL A 70 -8.69 6.76 1.14
C VAL A 70 -9.03 6.33 -0.29
N LYS A 71 -9.85 5.28 -0.44
CA LYS A 71 -10.22 4.66 -1.72
C LYS A 71 -8.97 4.34 -2.59
N SER A 72 -8.93 4.85 -3.81
CA SER A 72 -7.81 4.74 -4.75
C SER A 72 -6.91 5.98 -4.79
N GLY A 73 -7.06 6.89 -3.81
CA GLY A 73 -6.34 8.16 -3.74
C GLY A 73 -4.85 8.05 -3.41
N ALA A 74 -4.20 9.20 -3.24
CA ALA A 74 -2.82 9.28 -2.79
C ALA A 74 -2.68 8.75 -1.35
N MET A 75 -1.49 8.25 -1.00
CA MET A 75 -1.18 7.94 0.39
C MET A 75 -0.87 9.24 1.12
N GLU A 76 -1.55 9.43 2.24
CA GLU A 76 -1.38 10.58 3.12
C GLU A 76 -0.71 10.14 4.42
N GLY A 77 0.08 11.03 5.02
CA GLY A 77 0.61 10.80 6.36
C GLY A 77 -0.53 10.69 7.37
N SER A 78 -0.42 9.73 8.28
CA SER A 78 -1.41 9.49 9.33
C SER A 78 -0.68 9.27 10.66
N SER A 79 -1.40 9.35 11.77
CA SER A 79 -0.87 9.09 13.11
C SER A 79 -1.39 7.75 13.67
N GLN A 80 -0.71 7.24 14.70
CA GLN A 80 -1.18 6.06 15.42
C GLN A 80 -2.53 6.31 16.11
N GLU A 81 -2.76 7.53 16.61
CA GLU A 81 -4.02 7.92 17.26
C GLU A 81 -5.19 7.87 16.27
N GLU A 82 -4.96 8.31 15.03
CA GLU A 82 -5.96 8.24 13.97
C GLU A 82 -6.29 6.78 13.58
N HIS A 83 -5.29 5.90 13.59
CA HIS A 83 -5.50 4.46 13.41
C HIS A 83 -6.42 3.88 14.49
N ASP A 84 -6.15 4.20 15.75
CA ASP A 84 -6.94 3.68 16.87
C ASP A 84 -8.35 4.26 16.88
N HIS A 85 -8.51 5.52 16.46
CA HIS A 85 -9.81 6.15 16.26
C HIS A 85 -10.61 5.47 15.14
N LEU A 86 -10.00 5.23 13.97
CA LEU A 86 -10.67 4.54 12.85
C LEU A 86 -11.07 3.12 13.21
N LYS A 87 -10.22 2.40 13.95
CA LYS A 87 -10.53 1.07 14.47
C LYS A 87 -11.73 1.10 15.42
N ALA A 88 -11.85 2.12 16.26
CA ALA A 88 -12.99 2.29 17.16
C ALA A 88 -14.28 2.73 16.44
N SER A 89 -14.16 3.52 15.36
CA SER A 89 -15.29 4.01 14.57
C SER A 89 -15.80 3.04 13.50
N THR A 90 -15.20 1.86 13.38
CA THR A 90 -15.64 0.87 12.39
C THR A 90 -16.96 0.26 12.83
N VAL A 91 -18.02 0.56 12.09
CA VAL A 91 -19.36 0.00 12.31
C VAL A 91 -19.37 -1.45 11.82
N ASN A 92 -19.66 -2.39 12.74
CA ASN A 92 -19.91 -3.81 12.45
C ASN A 92 -21.19 -4.00 11.65
#